data_AF-A0A7Y2UBN6-F1
#
_entry.id   AF-A0A7Y2UBN6-F1
#
_cell.length_a   1.000
_cell.length_b   1.000
_cell.length_c   1.000
_cell.angle_alpha   90.00
_cell.angle_beta   90.00
_cell.angle_gamma   90.00
#
_symmetry.space_group_name_H-M   'P 1'
#
loop_
_entity.id
_entity.type
_entity.pdbx_description
1 polymer ?
#
loop_
_entity_poly.entity_id
_entity_poly.type
_entity_poly.pdbx_seq_one_letter_code
_entity_poly.pdbx_strand_id
1 'polypeptide(L)' 'GRYDIVCSVKNLVDLAAVWPELDTEISADAGHSSHEPGITRELVAATDRIATTGSPVRG' A
#
# COMPACT_ATOMS: atom_id res chain seq x y z
N GLY A 1 5.78 -1.92 -4.10
CA GLY A 1 6.52 -0.65 -4.27
C GLY A 1 6.58 -0.27 -5.73
N ARG A 2 7.07 0.93 -6.05
CA ARG A 2 7.14 1.44 -7.43
C ARG A 2 7.91 0.52 -8.39
N TYR A 3 8.94 -0.16 -7.88
CA TYR A 3 9.85 -1.00 -8.66
C TYR A 3 9.64 -2.50 -8.39
N ASP A 4 8.43 -2.89 -7.99
CA ASP A 4 8.07 -4.30 -7.79
C ASP A 4 8.10 -5.07 -9.12
N ILE A 5 9.04 -6.02 -9.23
CA ILE A 5 9.21 -6.88 -10.41
C ILE A 5 8.41 -8.19 -10.32
N VAL A 6 7.93 -8.56 -9.13
CA VAL A 6 7.16 -9.79 -8.90
C VAL A 6 5.68 -9.51 -9.15
N CYS A 7 5.18 -8.43 -8.57
CA CYS A 7 3.81 -7.95 -8.68
C CYS A 7 3.82 -6.49 -9.13
N SER A 8 3.87 -6.25 -10.44
CA SER A 8 4.01 -4.90 -10.99
C SER A 8 2.93 -3.93 -10.47
N VAL A 9 3.28 -2.65 -10.37
CA VAL A 9 2.36 -1.55 -10.01
C VAL A 9 1.10 -1.52 -10.88
N LYS A 10 1.16 -2.04 -12.12
CA LYS A 10 -0.03 -2.16 -12.97
C LYS A 10 -1.16 -2.92 -12.26
N ASN A 11 -0.86 -3.97 -11.51
CA ASN A 11 -1.88 -4.74 -10.78
C ASN A 11 -2.63 -3.86 -9.76
N LEU A 12 -1.92 -2.94 -9.09
CA LEU A 12 -2.53 -1.97 -8.18
C LEU A 12 -3.42 -0.98 -8.93
N VAL A 13 -2.94 -0.45 -10.06
CA VAL A 13 -3.70 0.50 -10.89
C VAL A 13 -4.98 -0.13 -11.43
N ASP A 14 -4.89 -1.36 -11.92
CA ASP A 14 -6.05 -2.11 -12.41
C ASP A 14 -7.05 -2.39 -11.29
N LEU A 15 -6.56 -2.73 -10.08
CA LEU A 15 -7.41 -2.96 -8.91
C LEU A 15 -8.11 -1.67 -8.45
N ALA A 16 -7.38 -0.56 -8.40
CA ALA A 16 -7.92 0.74 -8.01
C ALA A 16 -8.99 1.23 -8.99
N ALA A 17 -8.88 0.87 -10.29
CA ALA A 17 -9.90 1.21 -11.28
C ALA A 17 -11.25 0.52 -11.05
N VAL A 18 -11.27 -0.63 -10.36
CA VAL A 18 -12.49 -1.40 -10.07
C VAL A 18 -12.89 -1.39 -8.59
N TRP A 19 -12.12 -0.71 -7.74
CA TRP A 19 -12.38 -0.58 -6.30
C TRP A 19 -12.24 0.88 -5.85
N PRO A 20 -13.30 1.69 -6.00
CA PRO A 20 -13.25 3.14 -5.74
C PRO A 20 -12.92 3.54 -4.30
N GLU A 21 -13.27 2.69 -3.33
CA GLU A 21 -13.02 2.92 -1.90
C GLU A 21 -11.59 2.55 -1.48
N LEU A 22 -10.76 2.04 -2.39
CA LEU A 22 -9.41 1.58 -2.09
C LEU A 22 -8.49 2.77 -1.79
N ASP A 23 -7.97 2.81 -0.57
CA ASP A 23 -6.88 3.71 -0.19
C ASP A 23 -5.53 3.07 -0.53
N THR A 24 -4.80 3.70 -1.46
CA THR A 24 -3.55 3.16 -2.01
C THR A 24 -2.39 4.12 -1.81
N GLU A 25 -1.19 3.56 -1.61
CA GLU A 25 0.05 4.31 -1.53
C GLU A 25 1.15 3.56 -2.29
N ILE A 26 1.92 4.29 -3.11
CA ILE A 26 3.03 3.72 -3.89
C ILE A 26 4.33 4.27 -3.32
N SER A 27 5.03 3.44 -2.54
CA SER A 27 6.38 3.74 -2.07
C SER A 27 7.32 3.96 -3.27
N ALA A 28 7.82 5.18 -3.42
CA ALA A 28 8.58 5.64 -4.59
C ALA A 28 9.95 4.95 -4.75
N ASP A 29 10.51 4.44 -3.66
CA ASP A 29 11.86 3.91 -3.49
C ASP A 29 11.89 2.42 -3.12
N ALA A 30 10.79 1.68 -3.30
CA ALA A 30 10.69 0.26 -2.93
C ALA A 30 10.34 -0.66 -4.10
N GLY A 31 10.81 -1.90 -4.03
CA GLY A 31 10.44 -3.05 -4.85
C GLY A 31 9.26 -3.85 -4.28
N HIS A 32 9.48 -5.16 -4.07
CA HIS A 32 8.43 -6.13 -3.69
C HIS A 32 8.32 -6.40 -2.19
N SER A 33 9.43 -6.30 -1.45
CA SER A 33 9.50 -6.87 -0.11
C SER A 33 8.73 -6.01 0.89
N SER A 34 7.90 -6.64 1.73
CA SER A 34 7.20 -5.96 2.83
C SER A 34 8.16 -5.30 3.85
N HIS A 35 9.42 -5.73 3.89
CA HIS A 35 10.46 -5.22 4.78
C HIS A 35 11.24 -4.04 4.22
N GLU A 36 10.92 -3.57 3.01
CA GLU A 36 11.53 -2.34 2.49
C GLU A 36 11.04 -1.12 3.30
N PRO A 37 11.92 -0.17 3.66
CA PRO A 37 11.58 0.88 4.63
C PRO A 37 10.28 1.63 4.34
N GLY A 38 10.05 2.03 3.08
CA GLY A 38 8.83 2.72 2.70
C GLY A 38 7.58 1.85 2.74
N ILE A 39 7.68 0.56 2.39
CA ILE A 39 6.55 -0.38 2.50
C ILE A 39 6.26 -0.71 3.97
N THR A 40 7.28 -1.02 4.76
CA THR A 40 7.13 -1.30 6.20
C THR A 40 6.48 -0.12 6.92
N ARG A 41 6.91 1.11 6.63
CA ARG A 41 6.31 2.31 7.21
C ARG A 41 4.81 2.39 6.97
N GLU A 42 4.38 2.19 5.73
CA GLU A 42 2.96 2.29 5.38
C GLU A 42 2.13 1.12 5.90
N LEU A 43 2.70 -0.08 5.95
CA LEU A 43 2.06 -1.24 6.57
C LEU A 43 1.83 -1.01 8.07
N VAL A 44 2.85 -0.54 8.81
CA VAL A 44 2.73 -0.21 10.24
C VAL A 44 1.69 0.89 10.44
N ALA A 45 1.76 1.97 9.66
CA ALA A 45 0.80 3.06 9.76
C ALA A 45 -0.65 2.60 9.47
N ALA A 46 -0.86 1.71 8.51
CA ALA A 46 -2.17 1.13 8.24
C ALA A 46 -2.66 0.25 9.39
N THR A 47 -1.80 -0.58 9.99
CA THR A 47 -2.17 -1.39 11.15
C THR A 47 -2.49 -0.53 12.38
N ASP A 48 -1.76 0.55 12.58
CA ASP A 48 -2.03 1.51 13.66
C ASP A 48 -3.38 2.22 13.45
N ARG A 49 -3.73 2.58 12.20
CA ARG A 49 -5.04 3.13 11.87
C ARG A 49 -6.17 2.14 12.14
N ILE A 50 -5.99 0.86 11.76
CA ILE A 50 -6.97 -0.19 12.07
C ILE A 50 -7.14 -0.32 13.58
N ALA A 51 -6.05 -0.36 14.34
CA ALA A 51 -6.09 -0.50 15.79
C ALA A 51 -6.80 0.68 16.49
N THR A 52 -6.66 1.89 15.95
CA THR A 52 -7.20 3.12 16.56
C THR A 52 -8.62 3.47 16.09
N THR A 53 -8.95 3.20 14.83
CA THR A 53 -10.20 3.65 14.19
C THR A 53 -11.09 2.51 13.70
N GLY A 54 -10.58 1.28 13.66
CA GLY A 54 -11.24 0.15 13.01
C GLY A 54 -11.15 0.16 11.48
N SER A 55 -10.43 1.12 10.87
CA SER A 55 -10.29 1.26 9.42
C SER A 55 -8.83 1.44 8.99
N PRO A 56 -8.39 0.85 7.85
CA PRO A 56 -7.07 1.11 7.27
C PRO A 56 -7.00 2.41 6.46
N VAL A 57 -8.16 2.99 6.11
CA VAL A 57 -8.28 4.15 5.22
C VAL A 57 -7.75 5.41 5.92
N ARG A 58 -6.93 6.18 5.21
CA ARG A 58 -6.56 7.55 5.59
C ARG A 58 -7.80 8.42 5.46
N GLY A 59 -8.34 8.85 6.60
CA GLY A 59 -9.53 9.70 6.69
C GLY A 59 -9.30 11.11 6.18
#